data_AF-A0A959TIB3-F1
#
_entry.id   AF-A0A959TIB3-F1
#
_cell.length_a   1.000
_cell.length_b   1.000
_cell.length_c   1.000
_cell.angle_alpha   90.00
_cell.angle_beta   90.00
_cell.angle_gamma   90.00
#
_symmetry.space_group_name_H-M   'P 1'
#
loop_
_entity.id
_entity.type
_entity.pdbx_description
1 polymer ?
#
loop_
_entity_poly.entity_id
_entity_poly.type
_entity_poly.pdbx_seq_one_letter_code
_entity_poly.pdbx_strand_id
1 'polypeptide(L)'
;MKRTLLVLMLPALVVGCHRVPITGRKQVNLLSETEMMGMSLSQYQAFIQENPPLPDGDPRVRQVRTIGERLARAATEYLTEHHAADRV
;
A
#
# COMPACT_ATOMS: atom_id res chain seq x y z
N MET A 1 -21.11 28.02 -23.01
CA MET A 1 -19.71 27.87 -22.56
C MET A 1 -19.61 27.58 -21.05
N LYS A 2 -20.15 28.42 -20.14
CA LYS A 2 -20.14 28.12 -18.69
C LYS A 2 -20.89 26.82 -18.31
N ARG A 3 -22.04 26.55 -18.96
CA ARG A 3 -22.84 25.34 -18.74
C ARG A 3 -22.17 24.06 -19.26
N THR A 4 -21.44 24.14 -20.38
CA THR A 4 -20.71 22.99 -20.95
C THR A 4 -19.45 22.64 -20.14
N LEU A 5 -18.76 23.64 -19.59
CA LEU A 5 -17.65 23.44 -18.65
C LEU A 5 -18.09 22.74 -17.36
N LEU A 6 -19.25 23.12 -16.82
CA LEU A 6 -19.82 22.50 -15.61
C LEU A 6 -20.22 21.04 -15.85
N VAL A 7 -20.74 20.72 -17.04
CA VAL A 7 -21.12 19.35 -17.44
C VAL A 7 -19.89 18.46 -17.64
N LEU A 8 -18.76 18.99 -18.10
CA LEU A 8 -17.51 18.25 -18.25
C LEU A 8 -16.77 18.03 -16.91
N MET A 9 -16.92 18.97 -15.97
CA MET A 9 -16.30 18.90 -14.63
C MET A 9 -17.01 17.91 -13.69
N LEU A 10 -18.33 17.73 -13.87
CA LEU A 10 -19.15 16.85 -13.02
C LEU A 10 -18.66 15.38 -12.99
N PRO A 11 -18.36 14.71 -14.13
CA PRO A 11 -17.86 13.33 -14.09
C PRO A 11 -16.47 13.22 -13.46
N ALA A 12 -15.60 14.23 -13.58
CA ALA A 12 -14.28 14.23 -12.95
C ALA A 12 -14.35 14.19 -11.42
N LEU A 13 -15.38 14.80 -10.81
CA LEU A 13 -15.62 14.72 -9.37
C LEU A 13 -16.09 13.34 -8.89
N VAL A 14 -16.73 12.54 -9.76
CA VAL A 14 -17.25 11.22 -9.40
C VAL A 14 -16.17 10.14 -9.46
N VAL A 15 -15.18 10.27 -10.34
CA VAL A 15 -14.07 9.30 -10.49
C VAL A 15 -13.10 9.30 -9.29
N GLY A 16 -13.02 10.41 -8.53
CA GLY A 16 -12.12 10.53 -7.38
C GLY A 16 -12.56 9.82 -6.10
N CYS A 17 -13.81 9.34 -6.02
CA CYS A 17 -14.34 8.68 -4.85
C CYS A 17 -14.11 7.16 -4.90
N HIS A 18 -12.85 6.73 -4.74
CA HIS A 18 -12.56 5.31 -4.57
C HIS A 18 -12.88 4.89 -3.14
N ARG A 19 -13.72 3.84 -2.99
CA ARG A 19 -14.06 3.27 -1.68
C ARG A 19 -13.13 2.09 -1.44
N VAL A 20 -12.43 2.09 -0.30
CA VAL A 20 -11.59 0.94 0.09
C VAL A 20 -12.51 -0.27 0.31
N PRO A 21 -12.29 -1.39 -0.39
CA PRO A 21 -13.22 -2.54 -0.37
C PRO A 21 -13.33 -3.20 1.02
N ILE A 22 -12.26 -3.12 1.83
CA ILE A 22 -12.22 -3.73 3.17
C ILE A 22 -12.74 -2.78 4.26
N THR A 23 -12.27 -1.53 4.29
CA THR A 23 -12.60 -0.57 5.37
C THR A 23 -13.77 0.34 5.07
N GLY A 24 -14.25 0.37 3.82
CA GLY A 24 -15.34 1.23 3.37
C GLY A 24 -15.00 2.73 3.37
N ARG A 25 -13.76 3.11 3.67
CA ARG A 25 -13.29 4.51 3.71
C ARG A 25 -13.21 5.09 2.29
N LYS A 26 -13.57 6.37 2.16
CA LYS A 26 -13.40 7.12 0.91
C LYS A 26 -12.00 7.71 0.90
N GLN A 27 -11.18 7.31 -0.06
CA GLN A 27 -9.82 7.81 -0.25
C GLN A 27 -9.69 8.34 -1.69
N VAL A 28 -9.07 9.50 -1.83
CA VAL A 28 -8.62 9.99 -3.14
C VAL A 28 -7.28 9.32 -3.43
N ASN A 29 -7.22 8.49 -4.47
CA ASN A 29 -5.97 7.87 -4.90
C ASN A 29 -5.34 8.71 -6.02
N LEU A 30 -4.25 9.42 -5.72
CA LEU A 30 -3.58 10.33 -6.65
C LEU A 30 -2.47 9.64 -7.47
N LEU A 31 -1.96 8.51 -6.99
CA LEU A 31 -0.87 7.75 -7.61
C LEU A 31 -1.31 6.31 -7.86
N SER A 32 -0.81 5.69 -8.92
CA SER A 32 -1.05 4.26 -9.12
C SER A 32 -0.33 3.43 -8.06
N GLU A 33 -0.90 2.28 -7.68
CA GLU A 33 -0.30 1.35 -6.74
C GLU A 33 1.10 0.90 -7.21
N THR A 34 1.25 0.61 -8.49
CA THR A 34 2.52 0.21 -9.10
C THR A 34 3.61 1.28 -8.97
N GLU A 35 3.27 2.54 -9.21
CA GLU A 35 4.22 3.66 -9.08
C GLU A 35 4.62 3.87 -7.62
N MET A 36 3.66 3.79 -6.70
CA MET A 36 3.93 3.88 -5.27
C MET A 36 4.86 2.77 -4.79
N MET A 37 4.61 1.53 -5.23
CA MET A 37 5.47 0.38 -4.91
C MET A 37 6.88 0.55 -5.50
N GLY A 38 6.99 0.98 -6.75
CA GLY A 38 8.29 1.26 -7.38
C GLY A 38 9.10 2.34 -6.64
N MET A 39 8.44 3.41 -6.19
CA MET A 39 9.06 4.44 -5.36
C MET A 39 9.49 3.90 -4.00
N SER A 40 8.69 3.05 -3.35
CA SER A 40 9.05 2.47 -2.04
C SER A 40 10.30 1.60 -2.13
N LEU A 41 10.43 0.80 -3.20
CA LEU A 41 11.59 -0.07 -3.43
C LEU A 41 12.86 0.74 -3.66
N SER A 42 12.81 1.78 -4.48
CA SER A 42 13.99 2.62 -4.75
C SER A 42 14.49 3.32 -3.48
N GLN A 43 13.57 3.86 -2.67
CA GLN A 43 13.91 4.50 -1.40
C GLN A 43 14.46 3.50 -0.38
N TYR A 44 13.87 2.30 -0.27
CA TYR A 44 14.38 1.26 0.60
C TYR A 44 15.80 0.83 0.21
N GLN A 45 16.07 0.67 -1.09
CA GLN A 45 17.38 0.32 -1.59
C GLN A 45 18.44 1.39 -1.28
N ALA A 46 18.08 2.67 -1.38
CA ALA A 46 18.98 3.77 -1.01
C ALA A 46 19.27 3.77 0.51
N PHE A 47 18.24 3.59 1.33
CA PHE A 47 18.39 3.55 2.79
C PHE A 47 19.33 2.45 3.27
N ILE A 48 19.20 1.23 2.73
CA ILE A 48 20.03 0.08 3.13
C ILE A 48 21.48 0.21 2.63
N GLN A 49 21.72 0.96 1.55
CA GLN A 49 23.09 1.27 1.12
C GLN A 49 23.79 2.21 2.11
N GLU A 50 23.06 3.19 2.66
CA GLU A 50 23.60 4.11 3.67
C GLU A 50 23.66 3.48 5.06
N ASN A 51 22.73 2.56 5.37
CA ASN A 51 22.56 1.95 6.69
C ASN A 51 22.61 0.43 6.57
N PRO A 52 23.81 -0.18 6.63
CA PRO A 52 23.94 -1.62 6.49
C PRO A 52 23.21 -2.33 7.64
N PRO A 53 22.44 -3.40 7.34
CA PRO A 53 21.69 -4.12 8.35
C PRO A 53 22.61 -4.89 9.29
N LEU A 54 22.09 -5.20 10.48
CA LEU A 54 22.75 -6.10 11.41
C LEU A 54 22.88 -7.51 10.80
N PRO A 55 23.90 -8.30 11.19
CA PRO A 55 24.07 -9.66 10.71
C PRO A 55 22.84 -10.53 10.98
N ASP A 56 22.50 -11.44 10.07
CA ASP A 56 21.36 -12.37 10.23
C ASP A 56 21.44 -13.22 11.50
N GLY A 57 22.65 -13.48 11.99
CA GLY A 57 22.89 -14.22 13.24
C GLY A 57 22.52 -13.44 14.50
N ASP A 58 22.32 -12.12 14.43
CA ASP A 58 21.99 -11.31 15.59
C ASP A 58 20.61 -11.70 16.17
N PRO A 59 20.50 -11.95 17.49
CA PRO A 59 19.23 -12.34 18.11
C PRO A 59 18.12 -11.30 17.90
N ARG A 60 18.45 -10.00 17.77
CA ARG A 60 17.48 -8.93 17.51
C ARG A 60 16.90 -9.04 16.09
N VAL A 61 17.73 -9.37 15.11
CA VAL A 61 17.28 -9.59 13.73
C VAL A 61 16.32 -10.77 13.67
N ARG A 62 16.67 -11.88 14.33
CA ARG A 62 15.79 -13.04 14.43
C ARG A 62 14.46 -12.71 15.11
N GLN A 63 14.49 -11.98 16.21
CA GLN A 63 13.29 -11.56 16.92
C GLN A 63 12.37 -10.71 16.03
N VAL A 64 12.91 -9.68 15.37
CA VAL A 64 12.13 -8.80 14.48
C VAL A 64 11.57 -9.59 13.29
N ARG A 65 12.37 -10.49 12.68
CA ARG A 65 11.92 -11.34 11.57
C ARG A 65 10.76 -12.24 12.00
N THR A 66 10.85 -12.91 13.16
CA THR A 66 9.76 -13.75 13.69
C THR A 66 8.49 -12.95 13.96
N ILE A 67 8.60 -11.73 14.51
CA ILE A 67 7.43 -10.86 14.72
C ILE A 67 6.82 -10.46 13.36
N GLY A 68 7.66 -10.06 12.41
CA GLY A 68 7.24 -9.70 11.05
C GLY A 68 6.51 -10.83 10.34
N GLU A 69 7.03 -12.05 10.40
CA GLU A 69 6.40 -13.25 9.83
C GLU A 69 5.02 -13.53 10.45
N ARG A 70 4.87 -13.38 11.77
CA ARG A 70 3.58 -13.54 12.45
C ARG A 70 2.57 -12.50 12.01
N LEU A 71 2.99 -11.25 11.87
CA LEU A 71 2.13 -10.15 11.39
C LEU A 71 1.71 -10.37 9.93
N ALA A 72 2.66 -10.71 9.07
CA ALA A 72 2.40 -11.01 7.67
C ALA A 72 1.39 -12.14 7.53
N ARG A 73 1.59 -13.25 8.25
CA ARG A 73 0.65 -14.38 8.24
C ARG A 73 -0.75 -13.96 8.70
N ALA A 74 -0.87 -13.24 9.81
CA ALA A 74 -2.17 -12.79 10.32
C ALA A 74 -2.89 -11.85 9.32
N ALA A 75 -2.14 -10.97 8.64
CA ALA A 75 -2.70 -10.10 7.61
C ALA A 75 -3.16 -10.90 6.37
N THR A 76 -2.37 -11.87 5.92
CA THR A 76 -2.72 -12.77 4.81
C THR A 76 -3.96 -13.59 5.14
N GLU A 77 -4.05 -14.16 6.34
CA GLU A 77 -5.22 -14.90 6.82
C GLU A 77 -6.47 -14.03 6.78
N TYR A 78 -6.40 -12.81 7.35
CA TYR A 78 -7.51 -11.86 7.33
C TYR A 78 -7.95 -11.48 5.91
N LEU A 79 -7.01 -11.15 5.01
CA LEU A 79 -7.32 -10.80 3.63
C LEU A 79 -7.94 -11.98 2.87
N THR A 80 -7.48 -13.20 3.15
CA THR A 80 -8.03 -14.43 2.54
C THR A 80 -9.46 -14.69 3.01
N GLU A 81 -9.74 -14.57 4.31
CA GLU A 81 -11.09 -14.70 4.89
C GLU A 81 -12.07 -13.67 4.33
N HIS A 82 -11.57 -12.49 3.97
CA HIS A 82 -12.36 -11.40 3.39
C HIS A 82 -12.37 -11.36 1.85
N HIS A 83 -11.99 -12.46 1.18
CA HIS A 83 -11.99 -12.59 -0.29
C HIS A 83 -11.10 -11.55 -1.03
N ALA A 84 -10.04 -11.08 -0.38
CA ALA A 84 -9.08 -10.12 -0.92
C ALA A 84 -7.67 -10.72 -0.98
N ALA A 85 -7.57 -12.03 -1.26
CA ALA A 85 -6.29 -12.74 -1.35
C ALA A 85 -5.41 -12.25 -2.52
N ASP A 86 -5.98 -11.59 -3.53
CA ASP A 86 -5.26 -10.96 -4.65
C ASP A 86 -4.42 -9.73 -4.23
N ARG A 87 -4.60 -9.27 -2.99
CA ARG A 87 -3.91 -8.11 -2.40
C ARG A 87 -2.69 -8.49 -1.55
N VAL A 88 -2.38 -9.78 -1.44
CA VAL A 88 -1.21 -10.33 -0.71
C VAL A 88 -0.05 -10.49 -1.68
#